data_AF-A0ABD1QZZ9-F1
#
_entry.id   AF-A0ABD1QZZ9-F1
#
_cell.length_a   1.000
_cell.length_b   1.000
_cell.length_c   1.000
_cell.angle_alpha   90.00
_cell.angle_beta   90.00
_cell.angle_gamma   90.00
#
_symmetry.space_group_name_H-M   'P 1'
#
loop_
_entity.id
_entity.type
_entity.pdbx_description
1 polymer ?
#
loop_
_entity_poly.entity_id
_entity_poly.type
_entity_poly.pdbx_seq_one_letter_code
_entity_poly.pdbx_strand_id
1 'polypeptide(L)'
;MEGEMEDDSKQYEDSKHLINVSRDEYESLPKFMKNLTSWEDLLVAVEKLNSCLGTKRTKLDSFLQQDEIDMLGLGYKAKSYLVLLIKMNRLRVETINGVMSYRVLYKIMKEH
;
A
#
# COMPACT_ATOMS: atom_id res chain seq x y z
N MET A 1 4.30 -42.73 10.05
CA MET A 1 3.37 -41.91 10.86
C MET A 1 4.26 -41.31 11.92
N GLU A 2 4.50 -40.01 12.02
CA GLU A 2 3.80 -38.78 11.60
C GLU A 2 4.95 -37.77 11.27
N GLY A 3 4.98 -36.99 10.19
CA GLY A 3 3.97 -36.02 9.81
C GLY A 3 4.30 -34.62 10.37
N GLU A 4 5.55 -34.16 10.29
CA GLU A 4 5.90 -32.78 10.66
C GLU A 4 5.44 -31.81 9.56
N MET A 5 4.30 -31.16 9.80
CA MET A 5 3.87 -29.97 9.05
C MET A 5 4.13 -28.76 9.94
N GLU A 6 5.30 -28.12 9.77
CA GLU A 6 5.59 -26.83 10.39
C GLU A 6 4.89 -25.69 9.63
N ASP A 7 3.82 -25.19 10.25
CA ASP A 7 3.48 -23.77 10.43
C ASP A 7 3.74 -22.78 9.27
N ASP A 8 2.89 -22.84 8.24
CA ASP A 8 2.77 -21.78 7.20
C ASP A 8 1.85 -20.60 7.64
N SER A 9 1.57 -20.47 8.95
CA SER A 9 0.47 -19.58 9.42
C SER A 9 0.89 -18.18 9.85
N LYS A 10 2.19 -17.84 9.88
CA LYS A 10 2.66 -16.51 10.32
C LYS A 10 2.76 -15.45 9.21
N GLN A 11 2.92 -15.83 7.94
CA GLN A 11 3.05 -14.84 6.86
C GLN A 11 1.71 -14.18 6.46
N TYR A 12 0.59 -14.81 6.77
CA TYR A 12 -0.75 -14.35 6.38
C TYR A 12 -1.27 -13.17 7.21
N GLU A 13 -0.76 -12.93 8.41
CA GLU A 13 -1.17 -11.79 9.26
C GLU A 13 -0.40 -10.50 8.91
N ASP A 14 0.90 -10.58 8.61
CA ASP A 14 1.75 -9.43 8.25
C ASP A 14 1.31 -8.79 6.91
N SER A 15 0.89 -9.63 5.95
CA SER A 15 0.50 -9.19 4.61
C SER A 15 -0.79 -8.36 4.58
N LYS A 16 -1.60 -8.38 5.64
CA LYS A 16 -2.90 -7.66 5.67
C LYS A 16 -2.75 -6.14 5.77
N HIS A 17 -1.56 -5.64 6.11
CA HIS A 17 -1.32 -4.22 6.37
C HIS A 17 -0.47 -3.54 5.30
N LEU A 18 -0.08 -4.30 4.27
CA LEU A 18 0.75 -3.81 3.18
C LEU A 18 -0.10 -3.41 1.98
N ILE A 19 0.43 -2.45 1.22
CA ILE A 19 -0.13 -2.02 -0.05
C ILE A 19 0.20 -3.10 -1.08
N ASN A 20 -0.83 -3.75 -1.60
CA ASN A 20 -0.71 -4.66 -2.74
C ASN A 20 -1.31 -4.02 -3.99
N VAL A 21 -0.62 -4.12 -5.12
CA VAL A 21 -1.05 -3.58 -6.42
C VAL A 21 -1.03 -4.68 -7.47
N SER A 22 -2.06 -4.73 -8.32
CA SER A 22 -2.08 -5.60 -9.49
C SER A 22 -1.87 -4.79 -10.77
N ARG A 23 -1.22 -5.40 -11.75
CA ARG A 23 -1.03 -4.76 -13.07
C ARG A 23 -2.37 -4.50 -13.75
N ASP A 24 -3.36 -5.38 -13.59
CA ASP A 24 -4.71 -5.19 -14.16
C ASP A 24 -5.41 -3.95 -13.59
N GLU A 25 -5.31 -3.70 -12.28
CA GLU A 25 -5.86 -2.49 -11.67
C GLU A 25 -5.14 -1.23 -12.17
N TYR A 26 -3.82 -1.30 -12.38
CA TYR A 26 -3.06 -0.19 -12.95
C TYR A 26 -3.46 0.07 -14.40
N GLU A 27 -3.58 -0.97 -15.23
CA GLU A 27 -3.95 -0.83 -16.63
C GLU A 27 -5.39 -0.35 -16.82
N SER A 28 -6.27 -0.65 -15.87
CA SER A 28 -7.65 -0.16 -15.81
C SER A 28 -7.75 1.33 -15.50
N LEU A 29 -6.66 1.99 -15.09
CA LEU A 29 -6.66 3.43 -14.83
C LEU A 29 -6.81 4.24 -16.13
N PRO A 30 -7.40 5.45 -16.04
CA PRO A 30 -7.45 6.37 -17.16
C PRO A 30 -6.07 6.65 -17.75
N LYS A 31 -5.98 6.73 -19.08
CA LYS A 31 -4.70 6.91 -19.81
C LYS A 31 -3.84 8.07 -19.29
N PHE A 32 -4.48 9.20 -18.94
CA PHE A 32 -3.76 10.37 -18.43
C PHE A 32 -3.11 10.13 -17.06
N MET A 33 -3.63 9.21 -16.23
CA MET A 33 -3.04 8.84 -14.95
C MET A 33 -1.84 7.92 -15.14
N LYS A 34 -1.91 6.98 -16.09
CA LYS A 34 -0.79 6.09 -16.45
C LYS A 34 0.41 6.84 -17.05
N ASN A 35 0.20 8.08 -17.50
CA ASN A 35 1.28 8.96 -17.95
C ASN A 35 1.96 9.72 -16.78
N LEU A 36 1.41 9.69 -15.57
CA LEU A 36 2.01 10.38 -14.41
C LEU A 36 3.25 9.65 -13.87
N THR A 37 3.24 8.32 -13.98
CA THR A 37 4.23 7.42 -13.39
C THR A 37 4.18 6.10 -14.17
N SER A 38 5.33 5.45 -14.41
CA SER A 38 5.38 4.10 -14.98
C SER A 38 4.98 3.04 -13.96
N TRP A 39 4.63 1.84 -14.42
CA TRP A 39 4.34 0.71 -13.55
C TRP A 39 5.54 0.37 -12.64
N GLU A 40 6.75 0.44 -13.20
CA GLU A 40 7.99 0.14 -12.50
C GLU A 40 8.29 1.17 -11.41
N ASP A 41 8.12 2.47 -11.70
CA ASP A 41 8.26 3.53 -10.71
C ASP A 41 7.23 3.38 -9.56
N LEU A 42 6.00 2.96 -9.89
CA LEU A 42 4.97 2.69 -8.89
C LEU A 42 5.35 1.54 -7.96
N LEU A 43 5.92 0.45 -8.49
CA LEU A 43 6.35 -0.69 -7.67
C LEU A 43 7.45 -0.30 -6.68
N VAL A 44 8.45 0.48 -7.11
CA VAL A 44 9.51 0.99 -6.23
C VAL A 44 8.94 1.89 -5.13
N ALA A 45 7.96 2.72 -5.46
CA ALA A 45 7.27 3.54 -4.46
C ALA A 45 6.49 2.69 -3.45
N VAL A 46 5.79 1.64 -3.91
CA VAL A 46 5.05 0.70 -3.06
C VAL A 46 5.99 -0.04 -2.12
N GLU A 47 7.16 -0.48 -2.58
CA GLU A 47 8.16 -1.14 -1.73
C GLU A 47 8.61 -0.23 -0.58
N LYS A 48 8.92 1.04 -0.86
CA LYS A 48 9.28 2.02 0.17
C LYS A 48 8.16 2.28 1.17
N LEU A 49 6.92 2.43 0.68
CA LEU A 49 5.75 2.63 1.54
C LEU A 49 5.50 1.40 2.42
N ASN A 50 5.64 0.20 1.86
CA ASN A 50 5.51 -1.06 2.59
C ASN A 50 6.63 -1.25 3.62
N SER A 51 7.85 -0.83 3.32
CA SER A 51 8.95 -0.82 4.29
C SER A 51 8.60 0.06 5.50
N CYS A 52 8.01 1.24 5.28
CA CYS A 52 7.53 2.09 6.37
C CYS A 52 6.37 1.44 7.14
N LEU A 53 5.38 0.88 6.44
CA LEU A 53 4.25 0.18 7.05
C LEU A 53 4.68 -1.04 7.88
N GLY A 54 5.68 -1.78 7.44
CA GLY A 54 6.22 -2.95 8.14
C GLY A 54 6.88 -2.60 9.48
N THR A 55 7.21 -1.33 9.73
CA THR A 55 7.66 -0.88 11.06
C THR A 55 6.51 -0.75 12.06
N LYS A 56 5.25 -0.75 11.58
CA LYS A 56 4.05 -0.52 12.40
C LYS A 56 3.49 -1.85 12.89
N ARG A 57 3.39 -2.00 14.22
CA ARG A 57 3.10 -3.29 14.88
C ARG A 57 1.62 -3.63 14.98
N THR A 58 0.70 -2.71 14.68
CA THR A 58 -0.74 -2.94 14.91
C THR A 58 -1.61 -2.61 13.69
N LYS A 59 -2.76 -3.30 13.60
CA LYS A 59 -3.78 -3.07 12.54
C LYS A 59 -4.35 -1.65 12.57
N LEU A 60 -4.34 -1.01 13.73
CA LEU A 60 -4.82 0.36 13.90
C LEU A 60 -3.87 1.37 13.25
N ASP A 61 -2.59 1.01 13.15
CA ASP A 61 -1.48 1.81 12.64
C ASP A 61 -1.25 1.63 11.13
N SER A 62 -2.16 1.01 10.38
CA SER A 62 -2.04 0.84 8.93
C SER A 62 -2.35 2.12 8.14
N PHE A 63 -1.71 3.22 8.52
CA PHE A 63 -1.75 4.50 7.83
C PHE A 63 -0.35 5.11 7.76
N LEU A 64 -0.13 5.96 6.77
CA LEU A 64 1.09 6.74 6.60
C LEU A 64 0.76 8.21 6.77
N GLN A 65 1.48 8.93 7.62
CA GLN A 65 1.34 10.39 7.72
C GLN A 65 2.12 11.07 6.60
N GLN A 66 1.73 12.30 6.25
CA GLN A 66 2.42 13.08 5.22
C GLN A 66 3.92 13.23 5.52
N ASP A 67 4.30 13.48 6.78
CA ASP A 67 5.71 13.62 7.16
C ASP A 67 6.50 12.31 6.96
N GLU A 68 5.89 11.16 7.26
CA GLU A 68 6.49 9.83 7.01
C GLU A 68 6.74 9.62 5.51
N ILE A 69 5.80 10.02 4.67
CA ILE A 69 5.92 9.91 3.21
C ILE A 69 7.02 10.84 2.68
N ASP A 70 7.14 12.04 3.23
CA ASP A 70 8.16 13.00 2.81
C ASP A 70 9.58 12.48 3.16
N MET A 71 9.72 11.73 4.26
CA MET A 71 10.98 11.09 4.66
C MET A 71 11.36 9.86 3.81
N LEU A 72 10.42 9.26 3.07
CA LEU A 72 10.69 8.07 2.23
C LEU A 72 11.51 8.36 0.97
N GLY A 73 11.73 9.64 0.64
CA GLY A 73 12.50 10.02 -0.55
C GLY A 73 11.85 9.49 -1.83
N LEU A 74 10.53 9.61 -1.96
CA LEU A 74 9.79 9.28 -3.19
C LEU A 74 10.01 10.31 -4.31
N GLY A 75 10.61 11.45 -3.98
CA GLY A 75 10.94 12.52 -4.91
C GLY A 75 9.71 13.30 -5.40
N TYR A 76 9.88 14.07 -6.48
CA TYR A 76 8.83 14.96 -7.01
C TYR A 76 7.56 14.23 -7.50
N LYS A 77 7.63 12.90 -7.71
CA LYS A 77 6.50 12.05 -8.11
C LYS A 77 5.69 11.49 -6.93
N ALA A 78 6.05 11.79 -5.68
CA ALA A 78 5.37 11.28 -4.47
C ALA A 78 3.84 11.39 -4.57
N LYS A 79 3.34 12.59 -4.93
CA LYS A 79 1.90 12.85 -5.09
C LYS A 79 1.27 12.02 -6.20
N SER A 80 1.97 11.80 -7.31
CA SER A 80 1.50 10.95 -8.42
C SER A 80 1.29 9.51 -7.95
N TYR A 81 2.24 8.94 -7.20
CA TYR A 81 2.11 7.59 -6.66
C TYR A 81 0.90 7.46 -5.73
N LEU A 82 0.72 8.42 -4.82
CA LEU A 82 -0.41 8.42 -3.89
C LEU A 82 -1.74 8.53 -4.63
N VAL A 83 -1.84 9.41 -5.63
CA VAL A 83 -3.05 9.54 -6.46
C VAL A 83 -3.38 8.24 -7.19
N LEU A 84 -2.39 7.55 -7.76
CA LEU A 84 -2.59 6.26 -8.42
C LEU A 84 -3.11 5.21 -7.41
N LEU A 85 -2.48 5.10 -6.25
CA LEU A 85 -2.88 4.16 -5.20
C LEU A 85 -4.28 4.43 -4.66
N ILE A 86 -4.68 5.71 -4.50
CA ILE A 86 -6.05 6.09 -4.13
C ILE A 86 -7.03 5.65 -5.23
N LYS A 87 -6.69 5.86 -6.50
CA LYS A 87 -7.54 5.48 -7.64
C LYS A 87 -7.67 3.97 -7.83
N MET A 88 -6.64 3.22 -7.45
CA MET A 88 -6.66 1.76 -7.37
C MET A 88 -7.34 1.25 -6.09
N ASN A 89 -7.94 2.13 -5.28
CA ASN A 89 -8.60 1.81 -4.02
C ASN A 89 -7.68 1.05 -3.03
N ARG A 90 -6.39 1.43 -3.01
CA ARG A 90 -5.37 0.90 -2.09
C ARG A 90 -5.11 1.83 -0.91
N LEU A 91 -5.37 3.13 -1.10
CA LEU A 91 -5.24 4.14 -0.06
C LEU A 91 -6.53 4.96 0.07
N ARG A 92 -6.80 5.41 1.29
CA ARG A 92 -7.80 6.43 1.61
C ARG A 92 -7.13 7.58 2.32
N VAL A 93 -7.42 8.81 1.89
CA VAL A 93 -6.96 10.01 2.59
C VAL A 93 -7.89 10.27 3.77
N GLU A 94 -7.30 10.47 4.95
CA GLU A 94 -7.97 10.83 6.19
C GLU A 94 -7.22 12.01 6.83
N THR A 95 -7.91 12.75 7.69
CA THR A 95 -7.27 13.76 8.54
C THR A 95 -7.41 13.31 9.98
N ILE A 96 -6.30 12.94 10.60
CA ILE A 96 -6.25 12.43 11.98
C ILE A 96 -5.52 13.49 12.81
N ASN A 97 -6.19 14.06 13.81
CA ASN A 97 -5.65 15.13 14.67
C ASN A 97 -5.04 16.31 13.89
N GLY A 98 -5.68 16.71 12.77
CA GLY A 98 -5.19 17.80 11.92
C GLY A 98 -4.07 17.42 10.94
N VAL A 99 -3.61 16.16 10.96
CA VAL A 99 -2.55 15.66 10.09
C VAL A 99 -3.12 14.81 8.96
N MET A 100 -2.72 15.10 7.73
CA MET A 100 -3.09 14.29 6.56
C MET A 100 -2.44 12.91 6.65
N SER A 101 -3.26 11.88 6.58
CA SER A 101 -2.88 10.48 6.74
C SER A 101 -3.47 9.64 5.60
N TYR A 102 -2.75 8.61 5.18
CA TYR A 102 -3.11 7.72 4.09
C TYR A 102 -3.31 6.31 4.65
N ARG A 103 -4.57 5.92 4.87
CA ARG A 103 -4.94 4.61 5.39
C ARG A 103 -4.91 3.55 4.29
N VAL A 104 -4.29 2.41 4.57
CA VAL A 104 -4.26 1.25 3.67
C VAL A 104 -5.64 0.58 3.64
N LEU A 105 -6.14 0.32 2.44
CA LEU A 105 -7.41 -0.37 2.21
C LEU A 105 -7.13 -1.84 1.87
N TYR A 106 -7.67 -2.75 2.67
CA TYR A 106 -7.62 -4.18 2.40
C TYR A 106 -8.82 -4.61 1.55
N LYS A 107 -8.53 -5.36 0.48
CA LYS A 107 -9.58 -6.03 -0.31
C LYS A 107 -9.94 -7.30 0.45
N ILE A 108 -11.06 -7.29 1.16
CA ILE A 108 -11.63 -8.54 1.69
C ILE A 108 -12.08 -9.33 0.45
N MET A 109 -11.36 -10.40 0.12
CA MET A 109 -11.90 -11.38 -0.82
C MET A 109 -13.14 -11.98 -0.14
N LYS A 110 -14.34 -11.58 -0.57
CA LYS A 110 -15.55 -12.31 -0.21
C LYS A 110 -15.46 -13.65 -0.94
N GLU A 111 -15.21 -14.70 -0.18
CA GLU A 111 -15.42 -16.06 -0.63
C GLU A 111 -16.92 -16.23 -0.95
N HIS A 112 -17.20 -16.81 -2.11
CA HIS A 112 -18.52 -16.86 -2.74
C HIS A 112 -19.28 -18.14 -2.37
#